data_AF-A0A9J7ZRV5-F1
#
_entry.id   AF-A0A9J7ZRV5-F1
#
_cell.length_a   1.000
_cell.length_b   1.000
_cell.length_c   1.000
_cell.angle_alpha   90.00
_cell.angle_beta   90.00
_cell.angle_gamma   90.00
#
_symmetry.space_group_name_H-M   'P 1'
#
loop_
_entity.id
_entity.type
_entity.pdbx_description
1 polymer ?
#
loop_
_entity_poly.entity_id
_entity_poly.type
_entity_poly.pdbx_seq_one_letter_code
_entity_poly.pdbx_strand_id
1 'polypeptide(L)'
;MEETPRETADKDEMEIHIPSYPLPLEIQQMDHSEKACRYCGVSYLILHEFQRLQEHLREVEKELEQERGSGERERTLREELQEVYTHLEELKASVLQQEETTRALDLQLCVVTREMESVKAEKKTAITELENERTCRLHLRSRFVQQQWLLREALALLHSSQAEMTTVKNQFTHFLETWENSKALIQQSCISAGAECARLKQQVVSLQVELKRLQVEVPNMKSCLDAAEEQILQLENQVQTQKLLQNQNQEAQILIQGVLELQAHTSSVSRHASDVFHLLFQFLSVCVCVVLSVCVL
;
A
#
# COMPACT_ATOMS: atom_id res chain seq x y z
N MET A 1 5.60 138.64 58.10
CA MET A 1 6.88 139.16 58.62
C MET A 1 7.81 139.21 57.42
N GLU A 2 7.67 140.15 56.48
CA GLU A 2 7.61 141.62 56.62
C GLU A 2 8.82 142.20 57.37
N GLU A 3 9.51 143.08 56.64
CA GLU A 3 10.48 144.11 57.05
C GLU A 3 11.88 143.63 57.48
N THR A 4 13.00 144.24 57.08
CA THR A 4 13.33 145.39 56.22
C THR A 4 14.85 145.31 55.93
N PRO A 5 15.36 145.99 54.88
CA PRO A 5 16.75 145.90 54.41
C PRO A 5 17.68 146.83 55.19
N ARG A 6 18.91 146.37 55.48
CA ARG A 6 19.98 147.21 56.02
C ARG A 6 21.20 147.19 55.10
N GLU A 7 21.35 148.32 54.43
CA GLU A 7 22.58 149.06 54.14
C GLU A 7 23.85 148.24 53.82
N THR A 8 24.21 148.33 52.54
CA THR A 8 25.53 148.14 51.96
C THR A 8 26.63 148.82 52.78
N ALA A 9 27.46 148.01 53.44
CA ALA A 9 28.79 148.41 53.88
C ALA A 9 29.79 147.76 52.93
N ASP A 10 30.23 148.57 51.97
CA ASP A 10 31.42 148.40 51.14
C ASP A 10 32.59 147.97 52.05
N LYS A 11 32.88 146.67 52.10
CA LYS A 11 34.08 146.13 52.73
C LYS A 11 34.95 145.72 51.58
N ASP A 12 35.92 146.58 51.27
CA ASP A 12 37.14 146.21 50.55
C ASP A 12 37.60 144.84 51.08
N GLU A 13 37.29 143.79 50.33
CA GLU A 13 37.95 142.50 50.49
C GLU A 13 39.39 142.75 50.09
N MET A 14 40.25 143.05 51.07
CA MET A 14 41.68 143.12 50.86
C MET A 14 42.15 141.74 50.41
N GLU A 15 42.20 141.53 49.09
CA GLU A 15 42.88 140.39 48.49
C GLU A 15 44.33 140.40 48.98
N ILE A 16 44.65 139.44 49.85
CA ILE A 16 46.01 139.23 50.30
C ILE A 16 46.81 138.79 49.07
N HIS A 17 47.58 139.71 48.50
CA HIS A 17 48.39 139.44 47.32
C HIS A 17 49.54 138.51 47.69
N ILE A 18 49.47 137.25 47.24
CA ILE A 18 50.53 136.27 47.40
C ILE A 18 51.57 136.53 46.30
N PRO A 19 52.83 136.84 46.64
CA PRO A 19 53.88 137.06 45.64
C PRO A 19 54.10 135.80 44.79
N SER A 20 54.17 135.97 43.46
CA SER A 20 54.23 134.86 42.48
C SER A 20 55.62 134.21 42.33
N TYR A 21 56.66 134.75 42.98
CA TYR A 21 58.05 134.30 42.84
C TYR A 21 58.64 133.86 44.19
N PRO A 22 59.50 132.82 44.22
CA PRO A 22 60.12 132.33 45.44
C PRO A 22 61.08 133.37 46.03
N LEU A 23 61.30 133.29 47.35
CA LEU A 23 62.25 134.16 48.05
C LEU A 23 63.68 133.96 47.50
N PRO A 24 64.52 135.01 47.38
CA PRO A 24 65.92 134.86 46.97
C PRO A 24 66.73 133.90 47.86
N LEU A 25 67.68 133.18 47.26
CA LEU A 25 68.43 132.09 47.91
C LEU A 25 69.15 132.54 49.19
N GLU A 26 69.67 133.77 49.20
CA GLU A 26 70.43 134.35 50.31
C GLU A 26 69.56 134.45 51.57
N ILE A 27 68.30 134.87 51.41
CA ILE A 27 67.35 135.04 52.53
C ILE A 27 66.82 133.67 52.97
N GLN A 28 66.62 132.73 52.05
CA GLN A 28 66.23 131.36 52.42
C GLN A 28 67.29 130.68 53.30
N GLN A 29 68.58 130.93 53.04
CA GLN A 29 69.71 130.29 53.71
C GLN A 29 70.18 131.00 55.00
N MET A 30 69.63 132.17 55.34
CA MET A 30 69.94 132.87 56.59
C MET A 30 69.59 132.05 57.84
N ASP A 31 70.34 132.28 58.91
CA ASP A 31 70.19 131.55 60.18
C ASP A 31 68.91 131.95 60.93
N HIS A 32 68.31 131.03 61.69
CA HIS A 32 67.00 131.25 62.31
C HIS A 32 67.02 132.41 63.32
N SER A 33 68.15 132.62 64.01
CA SER A 33 68.34 133.73 64.95
C SER A 33 68.29 135.11 64.29
N GLU A 34 68.51 135.19 62.98
CA GLU A 34 68.48 136.43 62.20
C GLU A 34 67.11 136.70 61.57
N LYS A 35 66.32 135.64 61.35
CA LYS A 35 64.96 135.72 60.84
C LYS A 35 63.93 136.03 61.93
N ALA A 36 64.26 135.83 63.20
CA ALA A 36 63.36 136.04 64.33
C ALA A 36 63.56 137.41 65.00
N CYS A 37 62.46 138.06 65.37
CA CYS A 37 62.50 139.28 66.17
C CYS A 37 63.09 138.99 67.56
N ARG A 38 64.15 139.71 67.95
CA ARG A 38 64.84 139.49 69.24
C ARG A 38 63.99 139.76 70.49
N TYR A 39 62.88 140.50 70.36
CA TYR A 39 62.01 140.87 71.48
C TYR A 39 60.81 139.92 71.67
N CYS A 40 60.16 139.49 70.59
CA CYS A 40 58.98 138.62 70.66
C CYS A 40 59.19 137.21 70.09
N GLY A 41 60.33 136.94 69.44
CA GLY A 41 60.70 135.63 68.90
C GLY A 41 60.01 135.24 67.59
N VAL A 42 59.11 136.08 67.05
CA VAL A 42 58.37 135.79 65.83
C VAL A 42 59.25 135.98 64.59
N SER A 43 59.23 135.02 63.65
CA SER A 43 59.94 135.10 62.38
C SER A 43 59.38 136.23 61.50
N TYR A 44 60.26 137.09 60.97
CA TYR A 44 59.93 138.07 59.94
C TYR A 44 59.48 137.41 58.62
N LEU A 45 59.75 136.11 58.44
CA LEU A 45 59.38 135.31 57.27
C LEU A 45 58.26 134.30 57.57
N ILE A 46 57.54 134.47 58.67
CA ILE A 46 56.51 133.53 59.13
C ILE A 46 55.47 133.20 58.04
N LEU A 47 55.12 134.16 57.19
CA LEU A 47 54.20 133.95 56.07
C LEU A 47 54.77 133.01 55.00
N HIS A 48 56.05 133.13 54.66
CA HIS A 48 56.72 132.25 53.69
C HIS A 48 56.96 130.85 54.26
N GLU A 49 57.32 130.74 55.54
CA GLU A 49 57.44 129.45 56.23
C GLU A 49 56.10 128.73 56.29
N PHE A 50 55.01 129.46 56.58
CA PHE A 50 53.65 128.93 56.55
C PHE A 50 53.24 128.49 55.14
N GLN A 51 53.55 129.27 54.09
CA GLN A 51 53.30 128.89 52.70
C GLN A 51 54.07 127.63 52.29
N ARG A 52 55.36 127.54 52.61
CA ARG A 52 56.18 126.34 52.33
C ARG A 52 55.66 125.10 53.06
N LEU A 53 55.26 125.24 54.32
CA LEU A 53 54.63 124.14 55.07
C LEU A 53 53.29 123.75 54.46
N GLN A 54 52.50 124.72 53.98
CA GLN A 54 51.24 124.46 53.31
C GLN A 54 51.43 123.74 51.96
N GLU A 55 52.45 124.11 51.17
CA GLU A 55 52.82 123.40 49.94
C GLU A 55 53.31 121.98 50.22
N HIS A 56 54.20 121.81 51.20
CA HIS A 56 54.67 120.48 51.61
C HIS A 56 53.53 119.61 52.14
N LEU A 57 52.61 120.17 52.92
CA LEU A 57 51.40 119.46 53.35
C LEU A 57 50.54 119.05 52.16
N ARG A 58 50.34 119.92 51.14
CA ARG A 58 49.61 119.55 49.92
C ARG A 58 50.31 118.44 49.13
N GLU A 59 51.64 118.44 49.07
CA GLU A 59 52.43 117.37 48.44
C GLU A 59 52.26 116.05 49.18
N VAL A 60 52.44 116.06 50.51
CA VAL A 60 52.28 114.88 51.37
C VAL A 60 50.83 114.36 51.34
N GLU A 61 49.83 115.24 51.36
CA GLU A 61 48.41 114.87 51.21
C GLU A 61 48.16 114.20 49.85
N LYS A 62 48.77 114.71 48.77
CA LYS A 62 48.68 114.12 47.44
C LYS A 62 49.35 112.75 47.37
N GLU A 63 50.53 112.59 47.96
CA GLU A 63 51.23 111.30 48.05
C GLU A 63 50.42 110.29 48.88
N LEU A 64 49.88 110.71 50.03
CA LEU A 64 49.06 109.85 50.88
C LEU A 64 47.81 109.35 50.14
N GLU A 65 47.16 110.22 49.36
CA GLU A 65 45.99 109.86 48.57
C GLU A 65 46.35 108.92 47.40
N GLN A 66 47.51 109.11 46.78
CA GLN A 66 48.04 108.21 45.75
C GLN A 66 48.35 106.82 46.33
N GLU A 67 49.00 106.77 47.50
CA GLU A 67 49.32 105.52 48.19
C GLU A 67 48.06 104.80 48.67
N ARG A 68 47.06 105.52 49.21
CA ARG A 68 45.75 104.95 49.55
C ARG A 68 45.07 104.34 48.32
N GLY A 69 44.99 105.09 47.22
CA GLY A 69 44.44 104.58 45.97
C GLY A 69 45.23 103.39 45.39
N SER A 70 46.55 103.35 45.61
CA SER A 70 47.41 102.23 45.22
C SER A 70 47.10 100.97 46.04
N GLY A 71 46.97 101.12 47.36
CA GLY A 71 46.60 100.03 48.26
C GLY A 71 45.22 99.46 47.97
N GLU A 72 44.22 100.29 47.65
CA GLU A 72 42.89 99.84 47.23
C GLU A 72 42.95 99.05 45.92
N ARG A 73 43.65 99.55 44.89
CA ARG A 73 43.84 98.83 43.62
C ARG A 73 44.54 97.48 43.81
N GLU A 74 45.60 97.44 44.61
CA GLU A 74 46.31 96.19 44.89
C GLU A 74 45.42 95.20 45.64
N ARG A 75 44.58 95.68 46.57
CA ARG A 75 43.61 94.85 47.28
C ARG A 75 42.60 94.23 46.32
N THR A 76 41.97 95.03 45.47
CA THR A 76 41.02 94.54 44.45
C THR A 76 41.69 93.53 43.52
N LEU A 77 42.90 93.81 43.04
CA LEU A 77 43.65 92.88 42.19
C LEU A 77 43.97 91.56 42.89
N ARG A 78 44.29 91.57 44.19
CA ARG A 78 44.50 90.34 44.96
C ARG A 78 43.21 89.53 45.11
N GLU A 79 42.09 90.20 45.33
CA GLU A 79 40.76 89.55 45.42
C GLU A 79 40.38 88.92 44.07
N GLU A 80 40.48 89.66 42.97
CA GLU A 80 40.25 89.15 41.60
C GLU A 80 41.18 87.97 41.27
N LEU A 81 42.47 88.06 41.62
CA LEU A 81 43.42 86.97 41.43
C LEU A 81 43.02 85.72 42.21
N GLN A 82 42.57 85.88 43.46
CA GLN A 82 42.09 84.79 44.29
C GLN A 82 40.85 84.13 43.70
N GLU A 83 39.90 84.91 43.19
CA GLU A 83 38.70 84.41 42.49
C GLU A 83 39.06 83.65 41.21
N VAL A 84 40.00 84.16 40.42
CA VAL A 84 40.48 83.46 39.21
C VAL A 84 41.17 82.15 39.58
N TYR A 85 41.95 82.11 40.66
CA TYR A 85 42.58 80.87 41.11
C TYR A 85 41.56 79.84 41.59
N THR A 86 40.52 80.23 42.34
CA THR A 86 39.48 79.28 42.75
C THR A 86 38.71 78.74 41.55
N HIS A 87 38.36 79.60 40.58
CA HIS A 87 37.72 79.17 39.34
C HIS A 87 38.59 78.23 38.51
N LEU A 88 39.91 78.48 38.45
CA LEU A 88 40.86 77.60 37.77
C LEU A 88 40.83 76.19 38.37
N GLU A 89 40.79 76.06 39.70
CA GLU A 89 40.82 74.74 40.33
C GLU A 89 39.48 74.01 40.23
N GLU A 90 38.36 74.73 40.25
CA GLU A 90 37.05 74.16 39.94
C GLU A 90 36.98 73.63 38.50
N LEU A 91 37.51 74.40 37.53
CA LEU A 91 37.61 73.99 36.13
C LEU A 91 38.49 72.75 35.97
N LYS A 92 39.66 72.71 36.62
CA LYS A 92 40.54 71.52 36.58
C LYS A 92 39.85 70.28 37.15
N ALA A 93 39.16 70.41 38.29
CA ALA A 93 38.43 69.30 38.89
C ALA A 93 37.31 68.80 37.97
N SER A 94 36.56 69.71 37.34
CA SER A 94 35.51 69.38 36.37
C SER A 94 36.06 68.67 35.13
N VAL A 95 37.20 69.13 34.58
CA VAL A 95 37.86 68.49 33.44
C VAL A 95 38.33 67.08 33.80
N LEU A 96 38.95 66.89 34.97
CA LEU A 96 39.36 65.55 35.43
C LEU A 96 38.17 64.60 35.56
N GLN A 97 37.07 65.06 36.13
CA GLN A 97 35.84 64.27 36.24
C GLN A 97 35.25 63.95 34.85
N GLN A 98 35.28 64.89 33.90
CA GLN A 98 34.86 64.64 32.53
C GLN A 98 35.76 63.62 31.81
N GLU A 99 37.07 63.65 32.04
CA GLU A 99 37.98 62.66 31.49
C GLU A 99 37.71 61.26 32.04
N GLU A 100 37.48 61.12 33.35
CA GLU A 100 37.15 59.83 33.97
C GLU A 100 35.84 59.26 33.44
N THR A 101 34.81 60.10 33.32
CA THR A 101 33.51 59.68 32.76
C THR A 101 33.62 59.31 31.29
N THR A 102 34.39 60.06 30.49
CA THR A 102 34.65 59.74 29.08
C THR A 102 35.37 58.40 28.97
N ARG A 103 36.44 58.16 29.76
CA ARG A 103 37.14 56.86 29.78
C ARG A 103 36.23 55.71 30.18
N ALA A 104 35.34 55.91 31.15
CA ALA A 104 34.38 54.88 31.57
C ALA A 104 33.37 54.55 30.44
N LEU A 105 32.88 55.57 29.73
CA LEU A 105 31.99 55.39 28.58
C LEU A 105 32.71 54.69 27.42
N ASP A 106 33.96 55.04 27.14
CA ASP A 106 34.77 54.37 26.10
C ASP A 106 34.94 52.88 26.38
N LEU A 107 35.19 52.51 27.65
CA LEU A 107 35.25 51.10 28.06
C LEU A 107 33.92 50.39 27.84
N GLN A 108 32.80 51.02 28.20
CA GLN A 108 31.46 50.44 27.96
C GLN A 108 31.18 50.28 26.47
N LEU A 109 31.52 51.26 25.64
CA LEU A 109 31.39 51.17 24.18
C LEU A 109 32.23 50.03 23.61
N CYS A 110 33.45 49.81 24.11
CA CYS A 110 34.28 48.68 23.69
C CYS A 110 33.61 47.33 24.01
N VAL A 111 33.04 47.19 25.21
CA VAL A 111 32.34 45.97 25.62
C VAL A 111 31.12 45.72 24.73
N VAL A 112 30.25 46.71 24.58
CA VAL A 112 29.03 46.58 23.76
C VAL A 112 29.37 46.29 22.29
N THR A 113 30.43 46.91 21.77
CA THR A 113 30.88 46.65 20.39
C THR A 113 31.30 45.19 20.22
N ARG A 114 32.07 44.65 21.17
CA ARG A 114 32.51 43.25 21.15
C ARG A 114 31.33 42.28 21.28
N GLU A 115 30.37 42.58 22.16
CA GLU A 115 29.16 41.77 22.30
C GLU A 115 28.33 41.76 21.01
N MET A 116 28.16 42.93 20.38
CA MET A 116 27.46 43.03 19.10
C MET A 116 28.14 42.22 17.99
N GLU A 117 29.48 42.21 17.95
CA GLU A 117 30.24 41.38 17.01
C GLU A 117 30.05 39.88 17.28
N SER A 118 30.06 39.45 18.55
CA SER A 118 29.77 38.06 18.94
C SER A 118 28.37 37.63 18.50
N VAL A 119 27.35 38.43 18.84
CA VAL A 119 25.95 38.16 18.46
C VAL A 119 25.80 38.14 16.94
N LYS A 120 26.52 38.98 16.21
CA LYS A 120 26.51 38.98 14.74
C LYS A 120 27.15 37.70 14.17
N ALA A 121 28.20 37.18 14.80
CA ALA A 121 28.81 35.91 14.41
C ALA A 121 27.86 34.73 14.69
N GLU A 122 27.26 34.68 15.89
CA GLU A 122 26.26 33.67 16.26
C GLU A 122 25.02 33.70 15.35
N LYS A 123 24.56 34.89 14.96
CA LYS A 123 23.47 35.04 13.98
C LYS A 123 23.85 34.41 12.64
N LYS A 124 25.09 34.61 12.17
CA LYS A 124 25.53 34.03 10.89
C LYS A 124 25.59 32.50 10.97
N THR A 125 26.13 31.94 12.05
CA THR A 125 26.18 30.48 12.23
C THR A 125 24.77 29.89 12.29
N ALA A 126 23.87 30.49 13.07
CA ALA A 126 22.47 30.06 13.16
C ALA A 126 21.74 30.09 11.80
N ILE A 127 21.99 31.10 10.96
CA ILE A 127 21.42 31.16 9.60
C ILE A 127 21.92 29.98 8.75
N THR A 128 23.23 29.69 8.77
CA THR A 128 23.79 28.59 7.99
C THR A 128 23.27 27.22 8.45
N GLU A 129 23.12 27.02 9.76
CA GLU A 129 22.53 25.80 10.33
C GLU A 129 21.08 25.63 9.88
N LEU A 130 20.29 26.71 9.90
CA LEU A 130 18.91 26.70 9.45
C LEU A 130 18.77 26.35 7.96
N GLU A 131 19.67 26.85 7.11
CA GLU A 131 19.72 26.52 5.68
C GLU A 131 20.08 25.05 5.43
N ASN A 132 21.03 24.52 6.20
CA ASN A 132 21.40 23.10 6.15
C ASN A 132 20.23 22.20 6.57
N GLU A 133 19.57 22.53 7.68
CA GLU A 133 18.37 21.82 8.16
C GLU A 133 17.23 21.87 7.14
N ARG A 134 17.00 23.03 6.52
CA ARG A 134 16.00 23.17 5.45
C ARG A 134 16.33 22.26 4.26
N THR A 135 17.60 22.20 3.86
CA THR A 135 18.07 21.35 2.76
C THR A 135 17.89 19.86 3.08
N CYS A 136 18.29 19.45 4.29
CA CYS A 136 18.08 18.09 4.78
C CYS A 136 16.60 17.69 4.78
N ARG A 137 15.73 18.58 5.28
CA ARG A 137 14.27 18.36 5.30
C ARG A 137 13.68 18.19 3.90
N LEU A 138 14.11 18.99 2.93
CA LEU A 138 13.66 18.86 1.53
C LEU A 138 14.11 17.53 0.93
N HIS A 139 15.34 17.09 1.19
CA HIS A 139 15.83 15.80 0.74
C HIS A 139 15.00 14.65 1.32
N LEU A 140 14.77 14.65 2.64
CA LEU A 140 13.95 13.63 3.30
C LEU A 140 12.52 13.60 2.76
N ARG A 141 11.92 14.78 2.51
CA ARG A 141 10.58 14.87 1.91
C ARG A 141 10.55 14.26 0.51
N SER A 142 11.57 14.53 -0.32
CA SER A 142 11.69 13.93 -1.65
C SER A 142 11.79 12.40 -1.56
N ARG A 143 12.65 11.88 -0.67
CA ARG A 143 12.78 10.43 -0.45
C ARG A 143 11.48 9.79 0.04
N PHE A 144 10.76 10.45 0.93
CA PHE A 144 9.47 9.94 1.42
C PHE A 144 8.44 9.81 0.31
N VAL A 145 8.34 10.81 -0.58
CA VAL A 145 7.44 10.76 -1.74
C VAL A 145 7.83 9.62 -2.69
N GLN A 146 9.12 9.44 -2.95
CA GLN A 146 9.61 8.32 -3.78
C GLN A 146 9.26 6.96 -3.16
N GLN A 147 9.49 6.80 -1.86
CA GLN A 147 9.16 5.56 -1.15
C GLN A 147 7.65 5.29 -1.15
N GLN A 148 6.83 6.32 -0.94
CA GLN A 148 5.38 6.18 -0.99
C GLN A 148 4.91 5.73 -2.39
N TRP A 149 5.49 6.28 -3.44
CA TRP A 149 5.20 5.87 -4.81
C TRP A 149 5.60 4.41 -5.06
N LEU A 150 6.83 4.02 -4.68
CA LEU A 150 7.30 2.63 -4.82
C LEU A 150 6.42 1.63 -4.06
N LEU A 151 5.98 1.97 -2.86
CA LEU A 151 5.08 1.11 -2.08
C LEU A 151 3.72 0.94 -2.74
N ARG A 152 3.16 2.00 -3.34
CA ARG A 152 1.90 1.91 -4.10
C ARG A 152 2.05 0.99 -5.31
N GLU A 153 3.17 1.09 -6.02
CA GLU A 153 3.45 0.24 -7.18
C GLU A 153 3.59 -1.23 -6.76
N ALA A 154 4.37 -1.50 -5.71
CA ALA A 154 4.52 -2.86 -5.17
C ALA A 154 3.18 -3.46 -4.71
N LEU A 155 2.32 -2.66 -4.07
CA LEU A 155 0.98 -3.09 -3.67
C LEU A 155 0.09 -3.42 -4.89
N ALA A 156 0.15 -2.59 -5.94
CA ALA A 156 -0.60 -2.86 -7.17
C ALA A 156 -0.17 -4.19 -7.82
N LEU A 157 1.14 -4.45 -7.89
CA LEU A 157 1.70 -5.71 -8.40
C LEU A 157 1.30 -6.92 -7.55
N LEU A 158 1.28 -6.78 -6.22
CA LEU A 158 0.83 -7.85 -5.34
C LEU A 158 -0.65 -8.16 -5.54
N HIS A 159 -1.50 -7.14 -5.70
CA HIS A 159 -2.91 -7.33 -5.98
C HIS A 159 -3.16 -7.98 -7.34
N SER A 160 -2.42 -7.58 -8.39
CA SER A 160 -2.55 -8.21 -9.70
C SER A 160 -2.11 -9.68 -9.65
N SER A 161 -0.98 -9.97 -9.02
CA SER A 161 -0.49 -11.35 -8.84
C SER A 161 -1.49 -12.20 -8.05
N GLN A 162 -2.10 -11.65 -7.00
CA GLN A 162 -3.14 -12.33 -6.24
C GLN A 162 -4.37 -12.69 -7.11
N ALA A 163 -4.80 -11.77 -7.97
CA ALA A 163 -5.92 -12.00 -8.87
C ALA A 163 -5.60 -13.10 -9.91
N GLU A 164 -4.39 -13.09 -10.47
CA GLU A 164 -3.89 -14.15 -11.36
C GLU A 164 -3.86 -15.51 -10.66
N MET A 165 -3.29 -15.57 -9.45
CA MET A 165 -3.24 -16.81 -8.65
C MET A 165 -4.64 -17.34 -8.32
N THR A 166 -5.58 -16.45 -8.05
CA THR A 166 -6.99 -16.82 -7.82
C THR A 166 -7.61 -17.40 -9.09
N THR A 167 -7.29 -16.85 -10.25
CA THR A 167 -7.75 -17.34 -11.55
C THR A 167 -7.20 -18.74 -11.83
N VAL A 168 -5.88 -18.94 -11.63
CA VAL A 168 -5.23 -20.25 -11.77
C VAL A 168 -5.85 -21.26 -10.81
N LYS A 169 -6.07 -20.89 -9.54
CA LYS A 169 -6.75 -21.74 -8.56
C LYS A 169 -8.13 -22.19 -9.06
N ASN A 170 -8.92 -21.26 -9.58
CA ASN A 170 -10.25 -21.56 -10.10
C ASN A 170 -10.21 -22.48 -11.34
N GLN A 171 -9.19 -22.36 -12.19
CA GLN A 171 -8.98 -23.27 -13.30
C GLN A 171 -8.67 -24.69 -12.81
N PHE A 172 -7.79 -24.84 -11.81
CA PHE A 172 -7.49 -26.14 -11.23
C PHE A 172 -8.71 -26.79 -10.57
N THR A 173 -9.54 -26.03 -9.85
CA THR A 173 -10.77 -26.57 -9.27
C THR A 173 -11.73 -27.07 -10.35
N HIS A 174 -11.89 -26.30 -11.45
CA HIS A 174 -12.70 -26.72 -12.59
C HIS A 174 -12.15 -27.99 -13.26
N PHE A 175 -10.83 -28.09 -13.47
CA PHE A 175 -10.24 -29.31 -14.02
C PHE A 175 -10.47 -30.52 -13.12
N LEU A 176 -10.39 -30.34 -11.80
CA LEU A 176 -10.60 -31.41 -10.85
C LEU A 176 -12.06 -31.90 -10.85
N GLU A 177 -13.02 -30.98 -10.92
CA GLU A 177 -14.44 -31.32 -11.12
C GLU A 177 -14.67 -32.04 -12.46
N THR A 178 -14.08 -31.56 -13.54
CA THR A 178 -14.17 -32.18 -14.87
C THR A 178 -13.59 -33.60 -14.86
N TRP A 179 -12.47 -33.79 -14.16
CA TRP A 179 -11.83 -35.09 -14.00
C TRP A 179 -12.71 -36.05 -13.21
N GLU A 180 -13.26 -35.64 -12.06
CA GLU A 180 -14.15 -36.49 -11.27
C GLU A 180 -15.43 -36.86 -12.05
N ASN A 181 -15.99 -35.93 -12.83
CA ASN A 181 -17.11 -36.22 -13.73
C ASN A 181 -16.73 -37.26 -14.80
N SER A 182 -15.57 -37.09 -15.45
CA SER A 182 -15.09 -38.02 -16.49
C SER A 182 -14.82 -39.40 -15.90
N LYS A 183 -14.19 -39.46 -14.73
CA LYS A 183 -13.95 -40.70 -13.98
C LYS A 183 -15.25 -41.42 -13.63
N ALA A 184 -16.27 -40.69 -13.16
CA ALA A 184 -17.59 -41.28 -12.88
C ALA A 184 -18.26 -41.86 -14.15
N LEU A 185 -18.18 -41.14 -15.28
CA LEU A 185 -18.69 -41.63 -16.57
C LEU A 185 -17.97 -42.90 -17.03
N ILE A 186 -16.64 -42.94 -16.93
CA ILE A 186 -15.85 -44.13 -17.26
C ILE A 186 -16.26 -45.30 -16.36
N GLN A 187 -16.36 -45.08 -15.05
CA GLN A 187 -16.80 -46.11 -14.10
C GLN A 187 -18.18 -46.66 -14.46
N GLN A 188 -19.14 -45.78 -14.78
CA GLN A 188 -20.48 -46.18 -15.20
C GLN A 188 -20.45 -47.01 -16.50
N SER A 189 -19.64 -46.60 -17.48
CA SER A 189 -19.46 -47.33 -18.74
C SER A 189 -18.81 -48.71 -18.52
N CYS A 190 -17.82 -48.81 -17.63
CA CYS A 190 -17.23 -50.10 -17.28
C CYS A 190 -18.24 -51.02 -16.59
N ILE A 191 -19.07 -50.49 -15.69
CA ILE A 191 -20.14 -51.26 -15.03
C ILE A 191 -21.15 -51.77 -16.06
N SER A 192 -21.61 -50.93 -16.99
CA SER A 192 -22.59 -51.32 -18.01
C SER A 192 -22.02 -52.37 -18.97
N ALA A 193 -20.79 -52.17 -19.46
CA ALA A 193 -20.10 -53.14 -20.31
C ALA A 193 -19.89 -54.49 -19.59
N GLY A 194 -19.55 -54.45 -18.29
CA GLY A 194 -19.45 -55.66 -17.46
C GLY A 194 -20.78 -56.40 -17.34
N ALA A 195 -21.89 -55.68 -17.13
CA ALA A 195 -23.23 -56.26 -17.08
C ALA A 195 -23.65 -56.87 -18.43
N GLU A 196 -23.34 -56.20 -19.54
CA GLU A 196 -23.60 -56.74 -20.87
C GLU A 196 -22.76 -57.99 -21.17
N CYS A 197 -21.48 -58.00 -20.81
CA CYS A 197 -20.62 -59.18 -20.92
C CYS A 197 -21.19 -60.35 -20.11
N ALA A 198 -21.69 -60.11 -18.90
CA ALA A 198 -22.32 -61.15 -18.08
C ALA A 198 -23.60 -61.70 -18.76
N ARG A 199 -24.44 -60.82 -19.30
CA ARG A 199 -25.64 -61.21 -20.07
C ARG A 199 -25.28 -62.05 -21.29
N LEU A 200 -24.31 -61.62 -22.09
CA LEU A 200 -23.87 -62.36 -23.28
C LEU A 200 -23.28 -63.73 -22.90
N LYS A 201 -22.49 -63.81 -21.83
CA LYS A 201 -22.00 -65.09 -21.31
C LYS A 201 -23.15 -66.02 -20.93
N GLN A 202 -24.17 -65.52 -20.25
CA GLN A 202 -25.35 -66.31 -19.90
C GLN A 202 -26.08 -66.82 -21.15
N GLN A 203 -26.24 -65.98 -22.18
CA GLN A 203 -26.83 -66.38 -23.46
C GLN A 203 -26.00 -67.45 -24.19
N VAL A 204 -24.67 -67.33 -24.17
CA VAL A 204 -23.78 -68.35 -24.74
C VAL A 204 -23.95 -69.69 -24.02
N VAL A 205 -24.01 -69.68 -22.68
CA VAL A 205 -24.24 -70.90 -21.89
C VAL A 205 -25.60 -71.53 -22.21
N SER A 206 -26.68 -70.73 -22.32
CA SER A 206 -28.00 -71.27 -22.67
C SER A 206 -28.02 -71.85 -24.08
N LEU A 207 -27.45 -71.15 -25.07
CA LEU A 207 -27.33 -71.64 -26.44
C LEU A 207 -26.47 -72.91 -26.51
N GLN A 208 -25.42 -73.02 -25.69
CA GLN A 208 -24.59 -74.22 -25.63
C GLN A 208 -25.34 -75.42 -25.03
N VAL A 209 -26.24 -75.19 -24.07
CA VAL A 209 -27.15 -76.23 -23.55
C VAL A 209 -28.15 -76.66 -24.62
N GLU A 210 -28.76 -75.71 -25.32
CA GLU A 210 -29.68 -76.01 -26.43
C GLU A 210 -28.99 -76.77 -27.57
N LEU A 211 -27.77 -76.37 -27.93
CA LEU A 211 -26.96 -77.08 -28.92
C LEU A 211 -26.72 -78.53 -28.51
N LYS A 212 -26.33 -78.77 -27.25
CA LYS A 212 -26.15 -80.13 -26.73
C LYS A 212 -27.46 -80.94 -26.76
N ARG A 213 -28.60 -80.33 -26.44
CA ARG A 213 -29.92 -80.98 -26.54
C ARG A 213 -30.22 -81.37 -27.98
N LEU A 214 -30.11 -80.43 -28.92
CA LEU A 214 -30.34 -80.67 -30.34
C LEU A 214 -29.37 -81.72 -30.90
N GLN A 215 -28.12 -81.73 -30.44
CA GLN A 215 -27.13 -82.73 -30.83
C GLN A 215 -27.49 -84.15 -30.39
N VAL A 216 -28.35 -84.33 -29.38
CA VAL A 216 -28.92 -85.63 -28.98
C VAL A 216 -30.23 -85.92 -29.70
N GLU A 217 -31.11 -84.91 -29.83
CA GLU A 217 -32.41 -85.06 -30.49
C GLU A 217 -32.26 -85.41 -31.98
N VAL A 218 -31.31 -84.80 -32.70
CA VAL A 218 -31.13 -85.02 -34.15
C VAL A 218 -30.72 -86.47 -34.46
N PRO A 219 -29.70 -87.09 -33.82
CA PRO A 219 -29.39 -88.51 -34.02
C PRO A 219 -30.51 -89.44 -33.60
N ASN A 220 -31.23 -89.15 -32.52
CA ASN A 220 -32.38 -89.95 -32.11
C ASN A 220 -33.50 -89.91 -33.15
N MET A 221 -33.84 -88.71 -33.65
CA MET A 221 -34.79 -88.55 -34.74
C MET A 221 -34.32 -89.26 -36.01
N LYS A 222 -33.03 -89.19 -36.33
CA LYS A 222 -32.44 -89.91 -37.46
C LYS A 222 -32.56 -91.42 -37.30
N SER A 223 -32.25 -91.97 -36.13
CA SER A 223 -32.42 -93.40 -35.85
C SER A 223 -33.88 -93.83 -35.93
N CYS A 224 -34.83 -93.00 -35.46
CA CYS A 224 -36.25 -93.26 -35.64
C CYS A 224 -36.67 -93.23 -37.12
N LEU A 225 -36.10 -92.32 -37.92
CA LEU A 225 -36.32 -92.25 -39.36
C LEU A 225 -35.77 -93.49 -40.06
N ASP A 226 -34.53 -93.88 -39.78
CA ASP A 226 -33.88 -95.07 -40.33
C ASP A 226 -34.70 -96.34 -39.97
N ALA A 227 -35.18 -96.46 -38.73
CA ALA A 227 -36.05 -97.56 -38.31
C ALA A 227 -37.41 -97.55 -39.01
N ALA A 228 -37.98 -96.38 -39.29
CA ALA A 228 -39.21 -96.26 -40.07
C ALA A 228 -38.98 -96.64 -41.55
N GLU A 229 -37.84 -96.27 -42.14
CA GLU A 229 -37.44 -96.69 -43.48
C GLU A 229 -37.24 -98.21 -43.56
N GLU A 230 -36.60 -98.82 -42.55
CA GLU A 230 -36.48 -100.27 -42.44
C GLU A 230 -37.86 -100.95 -42.34
N GLN A 231 -38.78 -100.40 -41.54
CA GLN A 231 -40.15 -100.90 -41.48
C GLN A 231 -40.88 -100.77 -42.82
N ILE A 232 -40.69 -99.66 -43.55
CA ILE A 232 -41.25 -99.49 -44.90
C ILE A 232 -40.69 -100.56 -45.84
N LEU A 233 -39.37 -100.76 -45.86
CA LEU A 233 -38.73 -101.82 -46.66
C LEU A 233 -39.22 -103.23 -46.29
N GLN A 234 -39.42 -103.48 -44.99
CA GLN A 234 -39.94 -104.76 -44.50
C GLN A 234 -41.39 -104.97 -44.96
N LEU A 235 -42.23 -103.94 -44.88
CA LEU A 235 -43.60 -103.96 -45.40
C LEU A 235 -43.64 -104.12 -46.92
N GLU A 236 -42.76 -103.44 -47.67
CA GLU A 236 -42.63 -103.60 -49.12
C GLU A 236 -42.24 -105.04 -49.50
N ASN A 237 -41.30 -105.65 -48.78
CA ASN A 237 -40.93 -107.06 -48.96
C ASN A 237 -42.08 -108.00 -48.60
N GLN A 238 -42.85 -107.72 -47.53
CA GLN A 238 -44.05 -108.47 -47.19
C GLN A 238 -45.12 -108.37 -48.30
N VAL A 239 -45.32 -107.18 -48.87
CA VAL A 239 -46.22 -106.95 -50.01
C VAL A 239 -45.74 -107.68 -51.26
N GLN A 240 -44.43 -107.68 -51.56
CA GLN A 240 -43.87 -108.46 -52.68
C GLN A 240 -44.02 -109.97 -52.46
N THR A 241 -43.81 -110.46 -51.24
CA THR A 241 -44.01 -111.86 -50.87
C THR A 241 -45.49 -112.25 -50.98
N GLN A 242 -46.40 -111.39 -50.53
CA GLN A 242 -47.83 -111.56 -50.74
C GLN A 242 -48.18 -111.60 -52.22
N LYS A 243 -47.62 -110.71 -53.06
CA LYS A 243 -47.81 -110.77 -54.52
C LYS A 243 -47.31 -112.08 -55.12
N LEU A 244 -46.16 -112.59 -54.69
CA LEU A 244 -45.63 -113.89 -55.14
C LEU A 244 -46.56 -115.04 -54.74
N LEU A 245 -47.01 -115.08 -53.49
CA LEU A 245 -47.96 -116.08 -53.01
C LEU A 245 -49.31 -115.97 -53.71
N GLN A 246 -49.72 -114.76 -54.09
CA GLN A 246 -50.94 -114.51 -54.85
C GLN A 246 -50.81 -115.00 -56.30
N ASN A 247 -49.65 -114.79 -56.93
CA ASN A 247 -49.34 -115.34 -58.25
C ASN A 247 -49.25 -116.88 -58.21
N GLN A 248 -48.63 -117.46 -57.19
CA GLN A 248 -48.61 -118.91 -56.98
C GLN A 248 -50.01 -119.47 -56.73
N ASN A 249 -50.87 -118.74 -56.00
CA ASN A 249 -52.28 -119.10 -55.87
C ASN A 249 -53.03 -119.02 -57.20
N GLN A 250 -52.74 -118.02 -58.03
CA GLN A 250 -53.30 -117.90 -59.38
C GLN A 250 -52.83 -119.06 -60.27
N GLU A 251 -51.56 -119.43 -60.23
CA GLU A 251 -51.03 -120.62 -60.93
C GLU A 251 -51.68 -121.91 -60.43
N ALA A 252 -51.85 -122.07 -59.11
CA ALA A 252 -52.58 -123.19 -58.53
C ALA A 252 -54.05 -123.19 -58.98
N GLN A 253 -54.69 -122.02 -59.09
CA GLN A 253 -56.05 -121.89 -59.65
C GLN A 253 -56.10 -122.26 -61.13
N ILE A 254 -55.10 -121.91 -61.94
CA ILE A 254 -55.02 -122.33 -63.36
C ILE A 254 -54.83 -123.84 -63.47
N LEU A 255 -53.99 -124.45 -62.63
CA LEU A 255 -53.82 -125.91 -62.58
C LEU A 255 -55.11 -126.61 -62.13
N ILE A 256 -55.84 -126.06 -61.15
CA ILE A 256 -57.16 -126.55 -60.75
C ILE A 256 -58.17 -126.42 -61.88
N GLN A 257 -58.14 -125.32 -62.66
CA GLN A 257 -58.98 -125.14 -63.84
C GLN A 257 -58.67 -126.21 -64.91
N GLY A 258 -57.38 -126.53 -65.12
CA GLY A 258 -56.95 -127.60 -66.01
C GLY A 258 -57.38 -129.00 -65.55
N VAL A 259 -57.45 -129.25 -64.24
CA VAL A 259 -57.99 -130.50 -63.68
C VAL A 259 -59.51 -130.57 -63.86
N LEU A 260 -60.23 -129.45 -63.75
CA LEU A 260 -61.68 -129.41 -63.99
C LEU A 260 -62.03 -129.66 -65.47
N GLU A 261 -61.20 -129.21 -66.41
CA GLU A 261 -61.39 -129.51 -67.85
C GLU A 261 -61.10 -130.98 -68.18
N LEU A 262 -60.12 -131.61 -67.51
CA LEU A 262 -59.89 -133.07 -67.61
C LEU A 262 -61.02 -133.88 -66.96
N GLN A 263 -61.64 -133.37 -65.90
CA GLN A 263 -62.78 -133.98 -65.21
C GLN A 263 -64.09 -133.90 -66.03
N ALA A 264 -64.23 -132.87 -66.88
CA ALA A 264 -65.32 -132.75 -67.86
C ALA A 264 -65.20 -133.79 -68.99
N HIS A 265 -63.98 -134.17 -69.40
CA HIS A 265 -63.75 -135.22 -70.40
C HIS A 265 -63.97 -136.64 -69.87
N THR A 266 -63.76 -136.92 -68.58
CA THR A 266 -64.09 -138.22 -67.97
C THR A 266 -65.60 -138.41 -67.72
N SER A 267 -66.36 -137.32 -67.61
CA SER A 267 -67.81 -137.37 -67.35
C SER A 267 -68.65 -137.69 -68.59
N SER A 268 -68.10 -137.53 -69.81
CA SER A 268 -68.78 -137.88 -71.07
C SER A 268 -68.63 -139.37 -71.45
N VAL A 269 -67.62 -140.06 -70.93
CA VAL A 269 -67.34 -141.49 -71.18
C VAL A 269 -68.15 -142.41 -70.25
N SER A 270 -68.49 -141.96 -69.03
CA SER A 270 -69.31 -142.74 -68.09
C SER A 270 -70.81 -142.83 -68.47
N ARG A 271 -71.32 -141.97 -69.36
CA ARG A 271 -72.73 -142.01 -69.81
C ARG A 271 -73.01 -142.99 -70.95
N HIS A 272 -71.98 -143.48 -71.66
CA HIS A 272 -72.14 -144.45 -72.76
C HIS A 272 -71.99 -145.91 -72.33
N ALA A 273 -71.59 -146.19 -71.08
CA ALA A 273 -71.41 -147.55 -70.56
C ALA A 273 -72.61 -148.08 -69.73
N SER A 274 -73.53 -147.22 -69.29
CA SER A 274 -74.67 -147.62 -68.45
C SER A 274 -75.94 -147.99 -69.24
N ASP A 275 -76.04 -147.62 -70.53
CA ASP A 275 -77.18 -147.92 -71.40
C ASP A 275 -77.11 -149.32 -72.06
N VAL A 276 -75.98 -150.05 -71.90
CA VAL A 276 -75.80 -151.41 -72.46
C VAL A 276 -76.06 -152.52 -71.42
N PHE A 277 -76.02 -152.22 -70.12
CA PHE A 277 -76.13 -153.24 -69.06
C PHE A 277 -77.55 -153.50 -68.53
N HIS A 278 -78.53 -152.63 -68.76
CA HIS A 278 -79.91 -152.84 -68.27
C HIS A 278 -80.88 -153.46 -69.29
N LEU A 279 -80.53 -153.52 -70.59
CA LEU A 279 -81.28 -154.31 -71.59
C LEU A 279 -80.99 -155.83 -71.53
N LEU A 280 -79.92 -156.26 -70.82
CA LEU A 280 -79.56 -157.68 -70.66
C LEU A 280 -80.15 -158.35 -69.41
N PHE A 281 -80.77 -157.60 -68.49
CA PHE A 281 -81.44 -158.16 -67.29
C PHE A 281 -82.94 -158.46 -67.52
N GLN A 282 -83.50 -158.12 -68.68
CA GLN A 282 -84.89 -158.40 -69.05
C GLN A 282 -85.11 -159.75 -69.78
N PHE A 283 -84.06 -160.54 -70.06
CA PHE A 283 -84.18 -161.80 -70.80
C PHE A 283 -83.85 -163.09 -70.01
N LEU A 284 -83.49 -163.01 -68.72
CA LEU A 284 -83.05 -164.18 -67.94
C LEU A 284 -83.82 -164.47 -66.64
N SER A 285 -85.05 -163.95 -66.49
CA SER A 285 -85.98 -164.33 -65.40
C SER A 285 -87.39 -164.72 -65.90
N VAL A 286 -87.47 -165.35 -67.10
CA VAL A 286 -88.71 -165.95 -67.64
C VAL A 286 -88.73 -167.48 -67.53
N CYS A 287 -87.66 -168.19 -67.16
CA CYS A 287 -87.67 -169.67 -67.33
C CYS A 287 -86.99 -170.54 -66.28
N VAL A 288 -86.85 -170.13 -65.02
CA VAL A 288 -86.58 -171.10 -63.93
C VAL A 288 -87.37 -170.73 -62.67
N CYS A 289 -88.64 -171.13 -62.63
CA CYS A 289 -89.34 -171.70 -61.46
C CYS A 289 -90.86 -171.89 -61.70
N VAL A 290 -91.23 -172.58 -62.79
CA VAL A 290 -92.31 -173.60 -62.77
C VAL A 290 -91.63 -174.96 -62.95
N VAL A 291 -90.81 -175.31 -61.95
CA VAL A 291 -90.61 -176.70 -61.50
C VAL A 291 -90.42 -176.60 -60.00
N LEU A 292 -91.52 -176.38 -59.29
CA LEU A 292 -91.90 -177.04 -58.03
C LEU A 292 -93.03 -176.25 -57.35
N SER A 293 -94.27 -176.65 -57.61
CA SER A 293 -95.25 -176.73 -56.53
C SER A 293 -95.00 -178.08 -55.85
N VAL A 294 -94.64 -178.05 -54.57
CA VAL A 294 -95.22 -178.83 -53.46
C VAL A 294 -94.34 -178.68 -52.20
N CYS A 295 -95.02 -178.44 -51.08
CA CYS A 295 -94.56 -178.20 -49.70
C CYS A 295 -94.22 -176.73 -49.37
N VAL A 296 -95.23 -175.86 -49.16
CA VAL A 296 -96.09 -175.73 -47.93
C VAL A 296 -95.19 -175.23 -46.78
N LEU A 297 -95.10 -173.92 -46.55
CA LEU A 297 -96.04 -173.04 -45.86
C LEU A 297 -95.58 -171.58 -46.08
#